data_AF-A0A1W1CNJ5-F1
#
_entry.id   AF-A0A1W1CNJ5-F1
#
_cell.length_a   1.000
_cell.length_b   1.000
_cell.length_c   1.000
_cell.angle_alpha   90.00
_cell.angle_beta   90.00
_cell.angle_gamma   90.00
#
_symmetry.space_group_name_H-M   'P 1'
#
loop_
_entity.id
_entity.type
_entity.pdbx_description
1 polymer ?
#
loop_
_entity_poly.entity_id
_entity_poly.type
_entity_poly.pdbx_seq_one_letter_code
_entity_poly.pdbx_strand_id
1 'polypeptide(L)'
;MKQRLKNLQNNPEFQIKLKKMKPKRNIWGILGVVLFFFVPEVINVLWHEEIKAWIAQLLKTAPTTKISELLEWITGKVFTGEISFLNIGVGIAFLVWIFWDDIKNKAEDIEYFRPKK
;
A
#
# COMPACT_ATOMS: atom_id res chain seq x y z
N MET A 1 -8.76 6.48 -23.44
CA MET A 1 -8.70 6.49 -21.95
C MET A 1 -9.48 7.66 -21.31
N LYS A 2 -9.27 8.92 -21.72
CA LYS A 2 -9.94 10.10 -21.11
C LYS A 2 -11.48 10.01 -21.04
N GLN A 3 -12.16 9.53 -22.09
CA GLN A 3 -13.63 9.35 -22.09
C GLN A 3 -14.09 8.26 -21.11
N ARG A 4 -13.38 7.12 -21.03
CA ARG A 4 -13.68 6.07 -20.05
C ARG A 4 -13.50 6.55 -18.62
N LEU A 5 -12.48 7.37 -18.37
CA LEU A 5 -12.24 7.99 -17.08
C LEU A 5 -13.35 8.99 -16.69
N LYS A 6 -13.80 9.83 -17.65
CA LYS A 6 -14.95 10.73 -17.44
C LYS A 6 -16.25 9.96 -17.16
N ASN A 7 -16.48 8.86 -17.86
CA ASN A 7 -17.67 8.04 -17.66
C ASN A 7 -17.65 7.34 -16.28
N LEU A 8 -16.48 6.94 -15.78
CA LEU A 8 -16.32 6.42 -14.42
C LEU A 8 -16.54 7.50 -13.36
N GLN A 9 -15.99 8.71 -13.57
CA GLN A 9 -16.19 9.83 -12.66
C GLN A 9 -17.68 10.23 -12.53
N ASN A 10 -18.44 10.14 -13.60
CA ASN A 10 -19.86 10.50 -13.60
C ASN A 10 -20.78 9.33 -13.21
N ASN A 11 -20.25 8.14 -12.94
CA ASN A 11 -21.07 6.99 -12.53
C ASN A 11 -21.31 7.01 -11.01
N PRO A 12 -22.58 7.15 -10.55
CA PRO A 12 -22.89 7.22 -9.13
C PRO A 12 -22.54 5.95 -8.36
N GLU A 13 -22.69 4.76 -8.95
CA GLU A 13 -22.31 3.50 -8.28
C GLU A 13 -20.82 3.42 -8.03
N PHE A 14 -20.02 3.87 -8.99
CA PHE A 14 -18.57 3.89 -8.88
C PHE A 14 -18.13 4.87 -7.79
N GLN A 15 -18.74 6.05 -7.72
CA GLN A 15 -18.46 7.04 -6.68
C GLN A 15 -18.84 6.55 -5.27
N ILE A 16 -19.97 5.86 -5.14
CA ILE A 16 -20.38 5.26 -3.85
C ILE A 16 -19.38 4.18 -3.41
N LYS A 17 -18.97 3.31 -4.34
CA LYS A 17 -17.97 2.25 -4.06
C LYS A 17 -16.62 2.87 -3.70
N LEU A 18 -16.15 3.88 -4.44
CA LEU A 18 -14.92 4.60 -4.13
C LEU A 18 -14.94 5.24 -2.74
N LYS A 19 -16.04 5.92 -2.37
CA LYS A 19 -16.20 6.50 -1.03
C LYS A 19 -16.16 5.45 0.07
N LYS A 20 -16.72 4.25 -0.17
CA LYS A 20 -16.66 3.12 0.77
C LYS A 20 -15.27 2.48 0.86
N MET A 21 -14.51 2.49 -0.24
CA MET A 21 -13.15 1.94 -0.30
C MET A 21 -12.09 2.87 0.29
N LYS A 22 -12.35 4.19 0.36
CA LYS A 22 -11.45 5.14 0.98
C LYS A 22 -11.17 4.69 2.43
N PRO A 23 -9.89 4.50 2.83
CA PRO A 23 -9.58 4.12 4.20
C PRO A 23 -10.09 5.18 5.17
N LYS A 24 -10.63 4.75 6.31
CA LYS A 24 -11.16 5.67 7.32
C LYS A 24 -10.02 6.49 7.90
N ARG A 25 -10.26 7.78 8.07
CA ARG A 25 -9.31 8.67 8.75
C ARG A 25 -9.40 8.49 10.27
N ASN A 26 -8.90 7.37 10.74
CA ASN A 26 -8.70 7.07 12.14
C ASN A 26 -7.37 6.33 12.31
N ILE A 27 -6.95 6.13 13.56
CA ILE A 27 -5.69 5.47 13.88
C ILE A 27 -5.58 4.11 13.19
N TRP A 28 -6.67 3.34 13.14
CA TRP A 28 -6.71 2.03 12.49
C TRP A 28 -6.54 2.08 10.97
N GLY A 29 -7.10 3.09 10.29
CA GLY A 29 -6.92 3.25 8.84
C GLY A 29 -5.49 3.64 8.48
N ILE A 30 -4.86 4.51 9.27
CA ILE A 30 -3.45 4.89 9.08
C ILE A 30 -2.54 3.70 9.38
N LEU A 31 -2.74 3.03 10.52
CA LEU A 31 -1.99 1.83 10.88
C LEU A 31 -2.15 0.74 9.84
N GLY A 32 -3.36 0.53 9.30
CA GLY A 32 -3.59 -0.43 8.23
C GLY A 32 -2.70 -0.14 7.01
N VAL A 33 -2.64 1.11 6.55
CA VAL A 33 -1.78 1.46 5.41
C VAL A 33 -0.29 1.25 5.76
N VAL A 34 0.15 1.68 6.95
CA VAL A 34 1.55 1.52 7.38
C VAL A 34 1.94 0.04 7.48
N LEU A 35 1.13 -0.77 8.15
CA LEU A 35 1.39 -2.19 8.38
C LEU A 35 1.37 -3.02 7.09
N PHE A 36 0.58 -2.65 6.08
CA PHE A 36 0.50 -3.41 4.84
C PHE A 36 1.55 -2.99 3.80
N PHE A 37 1.84 -1.70 3.67
CA PHE A 37 2.69 -1.20 2.57
C PHE A 37 4.13 -0.89 2.98
N PHE A 38 4.39 -0.63 4.27
CA PHE A 38 5.72 -0.17 4.71
C PHE A 38 6.41 -1.18 5.61
N VAL A 39 5.69 -1.78 6.56
CA VAL A 39 6.30 -2.77 7.47
C VAL A 39 6.90 -3.97 6.73
N PRO A 40 6.25 -4.59 5.73
CA PRO A 40 6.86 -5.69 4.99
C PRO A 40 8.12 -5.27 4.24
N GLU A 41 8.18 -4.04 3.74
CA GLU A 41 9.39 -3.49 3.09
C GLU A 41 10.53 -3.31 4.08
N VAL A 42 10.26 -2.78 5.28
CA VAL A 42 11.25 -2.66 6.34
C VAL A 42 11.78 -4.03 6.74
N ILE A 43 10.88 -5.01 6.87
CA ILE A 43 11.27 -6.38 7.20
C ILE A 43 12.16 -6.97 6.11
N ASN A 44 11.78 -6.78 4.84
CA ASN A 44 12.57 -7.25 3.70
C ASN A 44 13.97 -6.62 3.69
N VAL A 45 14.09 -5.31 3.85
CA VAL A 45 15.40 -4.64 3.76
C VAL A 45 16.33 -5.03 4.92
N LEU A 46 15.80 -5.18 6.13
CA LEU A 46 16.63 -5.36 7.32
C LEU A 46 16.91 -6.82 7.68
N TRP A 47 16.02 -7.76 7.31
CA TRP A 47 16.11 -9.15 7.76
C TRP A 47 15.94 -10.20 6.63
N HIS A 48 16.03 -9.82 5.36
CA HIS A 48 15.81 -10.79 4.26
C HIS A 48 16.76 -11.99 4.32
N GLU A 49 18.05 -11.77 4.61
CA GLU A 49 19.05 -12.84 4.65
C GLU A 49 18.78 -13.82 5.78
N GLU A 50 18.47 -13.32 6.97
CA GLU A 50 18.14 -14.14 8.14
C GLU A 50 16.86 -14.94 7.90
N ILE A 51 15.83 -14.32 7.32
CA ILE A 51 14.58 -15.01 6.98
C ILE A 51 14.83 -16.10 5.94
N LYS A 52 15.59 -15.81 4.88
CA LYS A 52 15.98 -16.79 3.86
C LYS A 52 16.76 -17.95 4.45
N ALA A 53 17.74 -17.67 5.31
CA ALA A 53 18.55 -18.69 5.96
C ALA A 53 17.71 -19.58 6.88
N TRP A 54 16.81 -18.98 7.66
CA TRP A 54 15.89 -19.70 8.53
C TRP A 54 14.94 -20.60 7.74
N ILE A 55 14.35 -20.11 6.65
CA ILE A 55 13.48 -20.90 5.78
C ILE A 55 14.26 -22.02 5.09
N ALA A 56 15.47 -21.75 4.60
CA ALA A 56 16.32 -22.77 3.99
C ALA A 56 16.69 -23.88 4.99
N GLN A 57 16.87 -23.57 6.26
CA GLN A 57 17.08 -24.58 7.31
C GLN A 57 15.81 -25.38 7.59
N LEU A 58 14.66 -24.70 7.68
CA LEU A 58 13.36 -25.35 7.89
C LEU A 58 13.07 -26.37 6.76
N LEU A 59 13.30 -25.97 5.51
CA LEU A 59 13.07 -26.80 4.32
C LEU A 59 13.93 -28.07 4.27
N LYS A 60 15.11 -28.09 4.90
CA LYS A 60 15.93 -29.31 5.02
C LYS A 60 15.29 -30.39 5.87
N THR A 61 14.43 -30.00 6.81
CA THR A 61 13.76 -30.92 7.74
C THR A 61 12.31 -31.19 7.37
N ALA A 62 11.75 -30.40 6.45
CA ALA A 62 10.37 -30.53 6.01
C ALA A 62 10.23 -31.62 4.92
N PRO A 63 9.15 -32.39 4.91
CA PRO A 63 8.86 -33.29 3.80
C PRO A 63 8.64 -32.49 2.51
N THR A 64 9.21 -32.97 1.40
CA THR A 64 9.05 -32.35 0.08
C THR A 64 7.59 -32.46 -0.36
N THR A 65 6.88 -31.34 -0.27
CA THR A 65 5.47 -31.20 -0.59
C THR A 65 5.27 -29.94 -1.42
N LYS A 66 4.09 -29.79 -2.05
CA LYS A 66 3.74 -28.55 -2.75
C LYS A 66 3.81 -27.31 -1.85
N ILE A 67 3.62 -27.49 -0.54
CA ILE A 67 3.69 -26.39 0.42
C ILE A 67 5.15 -25.96 0.63
N SER A 68 6.10 -26.91 0.73
CA SER A 68 7.52 -26.58 0.86
C SER A 68 8.06 -25.90 -0.41
N GLU A 69 7.64 -26.36 -1.59
CA GLU A 69 7.98 -25.73 -2.87
C GLU A 69 7.41 -24.30 -2.98
N LEU A 70 6.15 -24.11 -2.58
CA LEU A 70 5.52 -22.80 -2.55
C LEU A 70 6.26 -21.86 -1.58
N LEU A 71 6.63 -22.35 -0.40
CA LEU A 71 7.36 -21.56 0.59
C LEU A 71 8.74 -21.14 0.06
N GLU A 72 9.49 -22.05 -0.56
CA GLU A 72 10.77 -21.75 -1.20
C GLU A 72 10.62 -20.69 -2.32
N TRP A 73 9.62 -20.87 -3.19
CA TRP A 73 9.34 -19.94 -4.27
C TRP A 73 8.95 -18.54 -3.77
N ILE A 74 8.03 -18.45 -2.80
CA ILE A 74 7.62 -17.18 -2.20
C ILE A 74 8.83 -16.50 -1.56
N THR A 75 9.64 -17.25 -0.83
CA THR A 75 10.81 -16.71 -0.14
C THR A 75 11.81 -16.09 -1.10
N GLY A 76 12.11 -16.78 -2.22
CA GLY A 76 12.99 -16.27 -3.25
C GLY A 76 12.47 -15.04 -4.00
N LYS A 77 11.14 -14.82 -4.00
CA LYS A 77 10.50 -13.70 -4.72
C LYS A 77 10.16 -12.51 -3.83
N VAL A 78 9.83 -12.74 -2.57
CA VAL A 78 9.39 -11.70 -1.63
C VAL A 78 10.57 -11.12 -0.87
N PHE A 79 11.50 -11.95 -0.42
CA PHE A 79 12.60 -11.51 0.43
C PHE A 79 13.87 -11.19 -0.37
N THR A 80 13.79 -10.25 -1.31
CA THR A 80 14.94 -9.92 -2.17
C THR A 80 15.95 -8.96 -1.52
N GLY A 81 15.59 -8.31 -0.42
CA GLY A 81 16.35 -7.19 0.16
C GLY A 81 16.16 -5.86 -0.58
N GLU A 82 15.50 -5.88 -1.74
CA GLU A 82 15.22 -4.68 -2.53
C GLU A 82 13.95 -3.98 -2.04
N ILE A 83 13.92 -2.66 -2.19
CA ILE A 83 12.75 -1.85 -1.85
C ILE A 83 11.76 -1.87 -3.02
N SER A 84 10.51 -2.23 -2.76
CA SER A 84 9.43 -2.10 -3.73
C SER A 84 8.90 -0.66 -3.79
N PHE A 85 9.49 0.15 -4.68
CA PHE A 85 9.03 1.51 -4.92
C PHE A 85 7.55 1.59 -5.34
N LEU A 86 7.03 0.56 -6.02
CA LEU A 86 5.62 0.48 -6.35
C LEU A 86 4.76 0.34 -5.10
N ASN A 87 5.14 -0.55 -4.17
CA ASN A 87 4.41 -0.77 -2.92
C ASN A 87 4.43 0.49 -2.04
N ILE A 88 5.61 1.11 -1.89
CA ILE A 88 5.76 2.38 -1.17
C ILE A 88 4.91 3.48 -1.84
N GLY A 89 4.98 3.61 -3.16
CA GLY A 89 4.20 4.62 -3.90
C GLY A 89 2.70 4.47 -3.69
N VAL A 90 2.18 3.24 -3.72
CA VAL A 90 0.78 2.94 -3.44
C VAL A 90 0.43 3.25 -1.98
N GLY A 91 1.29 2.89 -1.02
CA GLY A 91 1.12 3.22 0.39
C GLY A 91 1.03 4.74 0.63
N ILE A 92 1.93 5.51 0.03
CA ILE A 92 1.90 6.99 0.08
C ILE A 92 0.62 7.53 -0.56
N ALA A 93 0.22 7.00 -1.71
CA ALA A 93 -1.02 7.42 -2.37
C ALA A 93 -2.25 7.20 -1.48
N PHE A 94 -2.33 6.07 -0.76
CA PHE A 94 -3.40 5.83 0.20
C PHE A 94 -3.36 6.79 1.39
N LEU A 95 -2.18 7.08 1.95
CA LEU A 95 -2.05 8.07 3.02
C LEU A 95 -2.52 9.45 2.54
N VAL A 96 -2.05 9.90 1.38
CA VAL A 96 -2.51 11.16 0.76
C VAL A 96 -4.02 11.15 0.54
N TRP A 97 -4.58 10.03 0.08
CA TRP A 97 -6.02 9.90 -0.13
C TRP A 97 -6.82 10.02 1.19
N ILE A 98 -6.34 9.42 2.29
CA ILE A 98 -6.95 9.56 3.63
C ILE A 98 -7.05 11.04 4.03
N PHE A 99 -5.99 11.82 3.81
CA PHE A 99 -5.91 13.23 4.19
C PHE A 99 -6.42 14.21 3.10
N TRP A 100 -6.89 13.70 1.96
CA TRP A 100 -7.25 14.52 0.80
C TRP A 100 -8.31 15.59 1.10
N ASP A 101 -9.30 15.27 1.94
CA ASP A 101 -10.39 16.19 2.28
C ASP A 101 -9.86 17.38 3.08
N ASP A 102 -8.92 17.15 4.01
CA ASP A 102 -8.27 18.21 4.79
C ASP A 102 -7.34 19.07 3.97
N ILE A 103 -6.59 18.44 3.05
CA ILE A 103 -5.72 19.17 2.12
C ILE A 103 -6.58 20.09 1.25
N LYS A 104 -7.74 19.62 0.77
CA LYS A 104 -8.66 20.43 -0.03
C LYS A 104 -9.24 21.60 0.77
N ASN A 105 -9.73 21.34 1.99
CA ASN A 105 -10.31 22.38 2.84
C ASN A 105 -9.28 23.48 3.18
N LYS A 106 -8.05 23.10 3.54
CA LYS A 106 -6.97 24.09 3.77
C LYS A 106 -6.62 24.91 2.52
N ALA A 107 -6.66 24.30 1.34
CA ALA A 107 -6.36 25.00 0.09
C ALA A 107 -7.44 26.06 -0.24
N GLU A 108 -8.72 25.74 0.01
CA GLU A 108 -9.85 26.67 -0.16
C GLU A 108 -9.77 27.84 0.84
N ASP A 109 -9.42 27.59 2.09
CA ASP A 109 -9.21 28.64 3.09
C ASP A 109 -8.10 29.62 2.65
N ILE A 110 -6.97 29.11 2.16
CA ILE A 110 -5.85 29.93 1.67
C ILE A 110 -6.27 30.78 0.46
N GLU A 111 -7.13 30.27 -0.42
CA GLU A 111 -7.65 31.00 -1.57
C GLU A 111 -8.63 32.10 -1.17
N TYR A 112 -9.46 31.88 -0.14
CA TYR A 112 -10.36 32.89 0.43
C TYR A 112 -9.60 34.10 1.01
N PHE A 113 -8.45 33.87 1.65
CA PHE A 113 -7.61 34.93 2.22
C PHE A 113 -6.62 35.56 1.22
N ARG A 114 -6.63 35.14 -0.06
CA ARG A 114 -5.78 35.74 -1.09
C ARG A 114 -6.36 37.12 -1.47
N PRO A 115 -5.63 38.23 -1.31
CA PRO A 115 -6.11 39.54 -1.73
C PRO A 115 -6.37 39.51 -3.24
N LYS A 116 -7.59 39.89 -3.65
CA LYS A 116 -7.92 40.07 -5.07
C LYS A 116 -7.05 41.22 -5.60
N LYS A 117 -6.16 40.91 -6.54
CA LYS A 117 -5.44 41.92 -7.32
C LYS A 117 -6.36 42.58 -8.33
#